data_AF-A0A1H1NLJ0-F1
#
_entry.id   AF-A0A1H1NLJ0-F1
#
_cell.length_a   1.000
_cell.length_b   1.000
_cell.length_c   1.000
_cell.angle_alpha   90.00
_cell.angle_beta   90.00
_cell.angle_gamma   90.00
#
_symmetry.space_group_name_H-M   'P 1'
#
loop_
_entity.id
_entity.type
_entity.pdbx_description
1 polymer ?
#
loop_
_entity_poly.entity_id
_entity_poly.type
_entity_poly.pdbx_seq_one_letter_code
_entity_poly.pdbx_strand_id
1 'polypeptide(L)'
;MTPHASPGSQHAPLPTPLAVPGTTVLFTDPAAYIREFGEQLDRIGRVDGQVLWVVENGTAASFEQRSLPVEALSQPHAVYHLADSAVQVLNAQGVSIEVSRVAPWFGRPGGALQVRFVKLGTHYSRALTVDSLLHEFGVLSA
;
A
#
# COMPACT_ATOMS: atom_id res chain seq x y z
N MET A 1 2.74 -27.18 33.20
CA MET A 1 1.64 -27.30 32.22
C MET A 1 1.90 -26.30 31.12
N THR A 2 2.50 -26.74 30.02
CA THR A 2 2.62 -25.95 28.78
C THR A 2 1.38 -26.22 27.93
N PRO A 3 0.66 -25.20 27.42
CA PRO A 3 -0.44 -25.46 26.52
C PRO A 3 0.10 -25.82 25.13
N HIS A 4 -0.36 -26.97 24.65
CA HIS A 4 -0.13 -27.51 23.33
C HIS A 4 -0.83 -26.62 22.29
N ALA A 5 -0.09 -26.03 21.36
CA ALA A 5 -0.70 -25.33 20.22
C ALA A 5 -1.22 -26.36 19.21
N SER A 6 -2.49 -26.23 18.82
CA SER A 6 -3.13 -27.03 17.76
C SER A 6 -2.61 -26.62 16.38
N PRO A 7 -2.44 -27.55 15.43
CA PRO A 7 -1.96 -27.25 14.09
C PRO A 7 -3.14 -26.75 13.24
N GLY A 8 -3.19 -25.44 12.96
CA GLY A 8 -4.27 -24.83 12.20
C GLY A 8 -3.76 -23.82 11.19
N SER A 9 -3.92 -24.17 9.91
CA SER A 9 -3.85 -23.30 8.72
C SER A 9 -2.47 -22.79 8.30
N GLN A 10 -1.82 -23.56 7.42
CA GLN A 10 -0.67 -23.14 6.63
C GLN A 10 -1.12 -22.17 5.51
N HIS A 11 -1.45 -20.94 5.87
CA HIS A 11 -1.45 -19.84 4.92
C HIS A 11 -0.42 -18.84 5.42
N ALA A 12 0.66 -18.64 4.65
CA ALA A 12 1.60 -17.58 4.95
C ALA A 12 0.81 -16.27 5.03
N PRO A 13 0.86 -15.53 6.16
CA PRO A 13 0.32 -14.18 6.17
C PRO A 13 0.94 -13.42 5.01
N LEU A 14 0.16 -12.60 4.31
CA LEU A 14 0.71 -11.63 3.35
C LEU A 14 1.91 -10.94 4.03
N PRO A 15 3.00 -10.61 3.31
CA PRO A 15 4.01 -9.75 3.89
C PRO A 15 3.31 -8.50 4.41
N THR A 16 3.30 -8.34 5.72
CA THR A 16 2.78 -7.15 6.38
C THR A 16 3.64 -6.00 5.88
N PRO A 17 3.06 -4.87 5.47
CA PRO A 17 3.90 -3.76 5.05
C PRO A 17 4.74 -3.31 6.26
N LEU A 18 5.88 -2.69 6.00
CA LEU A 18 6.75 -2.16 7.04
C LEU A 18 6.02 -0.99 7.73
N ALA A 19 5.22 -1.29 8.75
CA ALA A 19 4.29 -0.34 9.36
C ALA A 19 4.57 -0.16 10.85
N VAL A 20 4.44 1.07 11.35
CA VAL A 20 4.43 1.36 12.78
C VAL A 20 3.19 0.70 13.39
N PRO A 21 3.33 -0.13 14.44
CA PRO A 21 2.18 -0.79 15.07
C PRO A 21 1.09 0.21 15.47
N GLY A 22 -0.17 -0.14 15.17
CA GLY A 22 -1.32 0.70 15.49
C GLY A 22 -1.58 1.88 14.55
N THR A 23 -0.81 2.04 13.48
CA THR A 23 -1.04 3.13 12.49
C THR A 23 -1.81 2.69 11.25
N THR A 24 -2.11 1.40 11.12
CA THR A 24 -2.85 0.87 9.97
C THR A 24 -4.32 1.27 10.05
N VAL A 25 -4.80 1.94 9.00
CA VAL A 25 -6.19 2.33 8.79
C VAL A 25 -6.66 1.77 7.46
N LEU A 26 -7.84 1.15 7.46
CA LEU A 26 -8.45 0.59 6.25
C LEU A 26 -9.62 1.47 5.81
N PHE A 27 -9.53 2.03 4.62
CA PHE A 27 -10.60 2.78 3.97
C PHE A 27 -11.41 1.83 3.10
N THR A 28 -12.59 1.46 3.59
CA THR A 28 -13.59 0.70 2.81
C THR A 28 -14.37 1.60 1.85
N ASP A 29 -14.33 2.91 2.05
CA ASP A 29 -14.80 3.93 1.11
C ASP A 29 -13.59 4.64 0.47
N PRO A 30 -13.26 4.35 -0.80
CA PRO A 30 -12.15 5.00 -1.50
C PRO A 30 -12.31 6.52 -1.61
N ALA A 31 -13.53 7.05 -1.64
CA ALA A 31 -13.74 8.49 -1.68
C ALA A 31 -13.32 9.17 -0.37
N ALA A 32 -13.43 8.47 0.77
CA ALA A 32 -12.92 8.96 2.04
C ALA A 32 -11.39 9.04 2.06
N TYR A 33 -10.70 8.06 1.47
CA TYR A 33 -9.25 8.11 1.30
C TYR A 33 -8.83 9.34 0.46
N ILE A 34 -9.45 9.57 -0.69
CA ILE A 34 -9.10 10.68 -1.59
C ILE A 34 -9.33 12.04 -0.91
N ARG A 35 -10.41 12.19 -0.14
CA ARG A 35 -10.68 13.43 0.61
C ARG A 35 -9.62 13.74 1.66
N GLU A 36 -9.03 12.70 2.27
CA GLU A 36 -8.04 12.84 3.34
C GLU A 36 -6.63 13.07 2.79
N PHE A 37 -6.22 12.28 1.79
CA PHE A 37 -4.83 12.20 1.33
C PHE A 37 -4.59 12.68 -0.10
N GLY A 38 -5.66 12.94 -0.85
CA GLY A 38 -5.60 13.23 -2.27
C GLY A 38 -5.47 11.98 -3.14
N GLU A 39 -5.29 12.22 -4.44
CA GLU A 39 -5.27 11.19 -5.48
C GLU A 39 -3.86 10.80 -5.95
N GLN A 40 -2.85 11.57 -5.54
CA GLN A 40 -1.48 11.41 -6.03
C GLN A 40 -0.68 10.47 -5.13
N LEU A 41 -0.06 9.50 -5.78
CA LEU A 41 0.79 8.48 -5.18
C LEU A 41 2.12 8.44 -5.91
N ASP A 42 3.17 7.92 -5.29
CA ASP A 42 4.39 7.61 -6.01
C ASP A 42 5.02 6.29 -5.55
N ARG A 43 6.03 5.83 -6.30
CA ARG A 43 6.75 4.61 -6.00
C ARG A 43 8.18 4.69 -6.48
N ILE A 44 9.10 4.29 -5.60
CA ILE A 44 10.45 3.86 -5.96
C ILE A 44 10.42 2.32 -5.99
N GLY A 45 10.52 1.73 -7.17
CA GLY A 45 10.39 0.28 -7.36
C GLY A 45 9.59 -0.11 -8.59
N ARG A 46 9.75 -1.37 -8.99
CA ARG A 46 9.01 -2.00 -10.11
C ARG A 46 7.52 -2.12 -9.83
N VAL A 47 6.72 -2.19 -10.91
CA VAL A 47 5.25 -2.29 -10.86
C VAL A 47 4.70 -3.63 -10.31
N ASP A 48 5.55 -4.64 -10.19
CA ASP A 48 5.23 -5.92 -9.55
C ASP A 48 5.08 -5.82 -8.02
N GLY A 49 5.48 -4.69 -7.42
CA GLY A 49 5.25 -4.42 -5.99
C GLY A 49 3.84 -3.93 -5.67
N GLN A 50 3.53 -3.89 -4.37
CA GLN A 50 2.18 -3.64 -3.85
C GLN A 50 2.06 -2.39 -2.97
N VAL A 51 3.16 -1.66 -2.78
CA VAL A 51 3.24 -0.49 -1.88
C VAL A 51 3.51 0.75 -2.71
N LEU A 52 2.71 1.78 -2.47
CA LEU A 52 2.93 3.15 -2.95
C LEU A 52 3.07 4.08 -1.74
N TRP A 53 3.57 5.29 -1.95
CA TRP A 53 3.60 6.34 -0.92
C TRP A 53 2.68 7.48 -1.31
N VAL A 54 2.04 8.08 -0.30
CA VAL A 54 1.22 9.28 -0.49
C VAL A 54 2.13 10.45 -0.89
N VAL A 55 1.71 11.21 -1.89
CA VAL A 55 2.32 12.51 -2.22
C VAL A 55 1.53 13.58 -1.48
N GLU A 56 1.94 13.84 -0.23
CA GLU A 56 1.22 14.74 0.67
C GLU A 56 1.35 16.19 0.19
N ASN A 57 0.23 16.82 -0.19
CA ASN A 57 0.18 18.21 -0.65
C ASN A 57 1.18 18.51 -1.78
N GLY A 58 1.33 17.59 -2.74
CA GLY A 58 2.28 17.73 -3.86
C GLY A 58 3.75 17.51 -3.48
N THR A 59 4.04 17.14 -2.23
CA THR A 59 5.39 16.83 -1.75
C THR A 59 5.57 15.33 -1.60
N ALA A 60 6.43 14.75 -2.42
CA ALA A 60 6.79 13.34 -2.31
C ALA A 60 7.59 13.07 -1.03
N ALA A 61 7.36 11.93 -0.39
CA ALA A 61 8.13 11.52 0.78
C ALA A 61 9.63 11.36 0.44
N SER A 62 10.51 11.75 1.37
CA SER A 62 11.95 11.56 1.19
C SER A 62 12.33 10.09 1.17
N PHE A 63 13.52 9.78 0.63
CA PHE A 63 14.02 8.40 0.61
C PHE A 63 14.17 7.81 2.02
N GLU A 64 14.59 8.64 2.98
CA GLU A 64 14.72 8.31 4.41
C GLU A 64 13.36 8.02 5.05
N GLN A 65 12.32 8.76 4.68
CA GLN A 65 10.96 8.56 5.22
C GLN A 65 10.31 7.27 4.71
N ARG A 66 10.76 6.75 3.56
CA ARG A 66 10.27 5.49 2.98
C ARG A 66 10.93 4.24 3.59
N SER A 67 11.99 4.40 4.38
CA SER A 67 12.79 3.30 4.94
C SER A 67 13.12 2.21 3.92
N LEU A 68 13.57 2.64 2.74
CA LEU A 68 14.00 1.73 1.67
C LEU A 68 15.47 1.34 1.80
N PRO A 69 15.85 0.15 1.31
CA PRO A 69 17.26 -0.26 1.26
C PRO A 69 18.00 0.55 0.19
N VAL A 70 19.33 0.66 0.29
CA VAL A 70 20.13 1.52 -0.62
C VAL A 70 20.00 1.12 -2.09
N GLU A 71 19.76 -0.15 -2.37
CA GLU A 71 19.56 -0.71 -3.71
C GLU A 71 18.36 -0.09 -4.42
N ALA A 72 17.38 0.41 -3.66
CA ALA A 72 16.21 1.10 -4.21
C ALA A 72 16.58 2.40 -4.97
N LEU A 73 17.75 2.98 -4.73
CA LEU A 73 18.25 4.14 -5.51
C LEU A 73 18.46 3.83 -6.99
N SER A 74 18.61 2.55 -7.36
CA SER A 74 18.71 2.11 -8.75
C SER A 74 17.36 1.76 -9.39
N GLN A 75 16.26 1.84 -8.63
CA GLN A 75 14.94 1.48 -9.09
C GLN A 75 14.21 2.66 -9.76
N PRO A 76 13.26 2.40 -10.67
CA PRO A 76 12.43 3.46 -11.25
C PRO A 76 11.67 4.23 -10.16
N HIS A 77 11.60 5.55 -10.33
CA HIS A 77 10.70 6.42 -9.58
C HIS A 77 9.58 6.87 -10.53
N ALA A 78 8.33 6.55 -10.16
CA ALA A 78 7.14 6.92 -10.91
C ALA A 78 6.10 7.54 -9.99
N VAL A 79 5.39 8.53 -10.51
CA VAL A 79 4.23 9.16 -9.89
C VAL A 79 2.98 8.59 -10.56
N TYR A 80 1.93 8.39 -9.78
CA TYR A 80 0.66 7.88 -10.22
C TYR A 80 -0.47 8.76 -9.72
N HIS A 81 -1.56 8.78 -10.48
CA HIS A 81 -2.82 9.41 -10.09
C HIS A 81 -3.91 8.36 -10.04
N LEU A 82 -4.80 8.45 -9.06
CA LEU A 82 -6.07 7.72 -9.12
C LEU A 82 -6.89 8.25 -10.30
N ALA A 83 -7.37 7.35 -11.16
CA ALA A 83 -8.22 7.72 -12.28
C ALA A 83 -9.59 8.24 -11.81
N ASP A 84 -10.28 9.05 -12.61
CA ASP A 84 -11.62 9.57 -12.29
C ASP A 84 -12.63 8.44 -11.96
N SER A 85 -12.48 7.28 -12.61
CA SER A 85 -13.32 6.09 -12.40
C SER A 85 -12.89 5.24 -11.19
N ALA A 86 -11.77 5.56 -10.52
CA ALA A 86 -11.15 4.69 -9.53
C ALA A 86 -12.09 4.36 -8.37
N VAL A 87 -12.81 5.36 -7.83
CA VAL A 87 -13.78 5.15 -6.74
C VAL A 87 -14.84 4.11 -7.13
N GLN A 88 -15.39 4.25 -8.34
CA GLN A 88 -16.46 3.37 -8.81
C GLN A 88 -15.94 1.94 -9.04
N VAL A 89 -14.77 1.79 -9.63
CA VAL A 89 -14.13 0.49 -9.88
C VAL A 89 -13.75 -0.20 -8.57
N LEU A 90 -13.07 0.51 -7.66
CA LEU A 90 -12.64 -0.05 -6.37
C LEU A 90 -13.82 -0.54 -5.53
N ASN A 91 -14.91 0.24 -5.47
CA ASN A 91 -16.15 -0.17 -4.81
C ASN A 91 -16.77 -1.41 -5.47
N ALA A 92 -16.90 -1.43 -6.80
CA ALA A 92 -17.45 -2.57 -7.52
C ALA A 92 -16.62 -3.85 -7.34
N GLN A 93 -15.31 -3.71 -7.16
CA GLN A 93 -14.38 -4.82 -7.00
C GLN A 93 -14.15 -5.25 -5.55
N GLY A 94 -14.77 -4.57 -4.58
CA GLY A 94 -14.56 -4.83 -3.15
C GLY A 94 -13.10 -4.59 -2.72
N VAL A 95 -12.46 -3.57 -3.30
CA VAL A 95 -11.07 -3.21 -3.00
C VAL A 95 -11.06 -2.04 -2.03
N SER A 96 -10.45 -2.25 -0.87
CA SER A 96 -10.21 -1.23 0.15
C SER A 96 -8.81 -0.65 0.02
N ILE A 97 -8.59 0.53 0.58
CA ILE A 97 -7.28 1.20 0.60
C ILE A 97 -6.72 1.11 2.03
N GLU A 98 -5.64 0.36 2.20
CA GLU A 98 -4.91 0.25 3.46
C GLU A 98 -3.83 1.34 3.51
N VAL A 99 -3.87 2.18 4.53
CA VAL A 99 -2.88 3.23 4.79
C VAL A 99 -2.17 2.93 6.10
N SER A 100 -0.86 3.13 6.15
CA SER A 100 -0.08 3.01 7.40
C SER A 100 1.13 3.92 7.39
N ARG A 101 1.69 4.20 8.57
CA ARG A 101 2.95 4.94 8.68
C ARG A 101 4.12 3.98 8.59
N VAL A 102 5.11 4.29 7.75
CA VAL A 102 6.31 3.46 7.57
C VAL A 102 7.12 3.41 8.86
N ALA A 103 7.47 2.20 9.32
CA ALA A 103 8.34 2.01 10.48
C ALA A 103 9.82 2.26 10.15
N PRO A 104 10.64 2.69 11.13
CA PRO A 104 12.09 2.80 10.94
C PRO A 104 12.72 1.47 10.50
N TRP A 105 13.57 1.51 9.47
CA TRP A 105 14.28 0.34 8.96
C TRP A 105 15.47 0.75 8.08
N PHE A 106 16.40 -0.18 7.79
CA PHE A 106 17.62 0.07 7.01
C PHE A 106 18.46 1.28 7.49
N GLY A 107 18.48 1.55 8.80
CA GLY A 107 19.15 2.71 9.37
C GLY A 107 18.48 4.06 9.07
N ARG A 108 17.22 4.04 8.62
CA ARG A 108 16.43 5.20 8.23
C ARG A 108 15.25 5.41 9.20
N PRO A 109 14.83 6.66 9.43
CA PRO A 109 13.79 7.00 10.40
C PRO A 109 12.38 6.55 10.01
N GLY A 110 12.09 6.36 8.72
CA GLY A 110 10.73 6.07 8.27
C GLY A 110 9.80 7.28 8.44
N GLY A 111 8.50 7.03 8.53
CA GLY A 111 7.50 8.06 8.81
C GLY A 111 6.64 8.50 7.62
N ALA A 112 6.96 8.09 6.39
CA ALA A 112 6.08 8.30 5.24
C ALA A 112 4.72 7.59 5.43
N LEU A 113 3.68 8.06 4.77
CA LEU A 113 2.45 7.31 4.59
C LEU A 113 2.60 6.36 3.41
N GLN A 114 2.39 5.06 3.65
CA GLN A 114 2.37 4.04 2.62
C GLN A 114 0.96 3.50 2.42
N VAL A 115 0.68 3.10 1.19
CA VAL A 115 -0.65 2.68 0.74
C VAL A 115 -0.57 1.32 0.03
N ARG A 116 -1.56 0.47 0.31
CA ARG A 116 -1.83 -0.77 -0.44
C ARG A 116 -3.30 -0.81 -0.84
N PHE A 117 -3.57 -1.35 -2.01
CA PHE A 117 -4.94 -1.68 -2.44
C PHE A 117 -5.22 -3.13 -2.12
N VAL A 118 -6.20 -3.39 -1.27
CA VAL A 118 -6.44 -4.72 -0.70
C VAL A 118 -7.84 -5.19 -1.08
N LYS A 119 -7.91 -6.30 -1.80
CA LYS A 119 -9.16 -7.02 -2.03
C LYS A 119 -9.46 -7.87 -0.81
N LEU A 120 -10.58 -7.57 -0.15
CA LEU A 120 -11.05 -8.32 1.01
C LEU A 120 -11.87 -9.52 0.54
N GLY A 121 -11.48 -10.72 0.97
CA GLY A 121 -12.22 -11.95 0.73
C GLY A 121 -12.72 -12.58 2.02
N THR A 122 -13.70 -13.47 1.91
CA THR A 122 -14.22 -14.25 3.05
C THR A 122 -13.19 -15.17 3.70
N HIS A 123 -12.18 -15.61 2.94
CA HIS A 123 -11.18 -16.57 3.40
C HIS A 123 -9.76 -16.02 3.43
N TYR A 124 -9.44 -15.04 2.57
CA TYR A 124 -8.16 -14.38 2.55
C TYR A 124 -8.29 -12.99 1.96
N SER A 125 -7.43 -12.07 2.44
CA SER A 125 -7.24 -10.77 1.81
C SER A 125 -6.05 -10.85 0.86
N ARG A 126 -6.05 -10.05 -0.21
CA ARG A 126 -4.95 -9.96 -1.18
C ARG A 126 -4.63 -8.51 -1.47
N ALA A 127 -3.37 -8.11 -1.29
CA ALA A 127 -2.90 -6.84 -1.82
C ALA A 127 -2.64 -6.94 -3.33
N LEU A 128 -3.03 -5.89 -4.06
CA LEU A 128 -2.89 -5.77 -5.49
C LEU A 128 -1.53 -5.18 -5.85
N THR A 129 -0.97 -5.59 -6.98
CA THR A 129 0.28 -5.02 -7.52
C THR A 129 -0.03 -3.72 -8.25
N VAL A 130 0.95 -2.81 -8.35
CA VAL A 130 0.82 -1.59 -9.15
C VAL A 130 0.49 -1.92 -10.61
N ASP A 131 1.08 -2.98 -11.15
CA ASP A 131 0.79 -3.50 -12.49
C ASP A 131 -0.71 -3.83 -12.67
N SER A 132 -1.31 -4.56 -11.72
CA SER A 132 -2.75 -4.84 -11.77
C SER A 132 -3.58 -3.57 -11.66
N LEU A 133 -3.17 -2.61 -10.81
CA LEU A 133 -3.88 -1.34 -10.64
C LEU A 133 -3.85 -0.48 -11.93
N LEU A 134 -2.76 -0.55 -12.70
CA LEU A 134 -2.62 0.12 -13.99
C LEU A 134 -3.39 -0.58 -15.12
N HIS A 135 -3.26 -1.91 -15.23
CA HIS A 135 -3.65 -2.62 -16.45
C HIS A 135 -4.87 -3.53 -16.31
N GLU A 136 -5.08 -4.12 -15.13
CA GLU A 136 -6.25 -4.98 -14.87
C GLU A 136 -7.45 -4.15 -14.40
N PHE A 137 -7.22 -3.23 -13.47
CA PHE A 137 -8.27 -2.41 -12.86
C PHE A 137 -8.41 -1.03 -13.51
N GLY A 138 -7.33 -0.49 -14.09
CA GLY A 138 -7.31 0.86 -14.65
C GLY A 138 -7.63 1.95 -13.61
N VAL A 139 -7.26 1.73 -12.35
CA VAL A 139 -7.52 2.66 -11.23
C VAL A 139 -6.36 3.60 -10.98
N LEU A 140 -5.17 3.27 -11.50
CA LEU A 140 -4.02 4.17 -11.55
C LEU A 140 -3.72 4.58 -13.00
N SER A 141 -3.24 5.81 -13.17
CA SER A 141 -2.53 6.30 -14.35
C SER A 141 -1.14 6.78 -13.97
N ALA A 142 -0.19 6.76 -14.91
CA ALA A 142 1.19 7.20 -14.74
C ALA A 142 1.52 8.34 -15.70
#